data_AF-A0A8J5LET9-F1
#
_entry.id   AF-A0A8J5LET9-F1
#
_cell.length_a   1.000
_cell.length_b   1.000
_cell.length_c   1.000
_cell.angle_alpha   90.00
_cell.angle_beta   90.00
_cell.angle_gamma   90.00
#
_symmetry.space_group_name_H-M   'P 1'
#
loop_
_entity.id
_entity.type
_entity.pdbx_description
1 polymer ?
#
loop_
_entity_poly.entity_id
_entity_poly.type
_entity_poly.pdbx_seq_one_letter_code
_entity_poly.pdbx_strand_id
1 'polypeptide(L)'
;MFGVTPSTMSYERMYDDFIFLLSPVFDRIIRSTNAKTEFVIVAEAQAAAVGVNYGLLGDNLPSTEQVVALCASRGIGRLRLFHPDEAVLGALRGSGIEVVLGTFNEELPGLASDPSAAENWVAANVVPFAGSVRFRYINAGNEVIPGDNAGYVLPAIRNLDAALRAAGLQIPVTTAVATMVLGVSYPPSQGAFSEAAAGVMAPIAAFLRSTSAPLLVNAYPYFSYARNEVALDYALFKAAGAPVIDGTLVYDNLFDAMVDAVYAALEKKEGVRDLLIVYEGESIGCLAMEDARGGWLADKQGLREIHNLNKFHVRRDPYSFAGMGLWTLLEGFLLLVNALAILNEDRFLAPRGWSFNEVTGGARVKSLRGQLIGLIYATQYLRVPLIVLNTITILVKLVSG
;
A
#
# COMPACT_ATOMS: atom_id res chain seq x y z
N MET A 1 13.81 60.25 0.37
CA MET A 1 14.56 59.72 1.52
C MET A 1 13.85 58.45 1.98
N PHE A 2 14.13 57.32 1.34
CA PHE A 2 13.65 56.01 1.77
C PHE A 2 14.90 55.18 2.07
N GLY A 3 15.24 55.09 3.35
CA GLY A 3 16.31 54.22 3.83
C GLY A 3 15.72 52.86 4.17
N VAL A 4 16.11 51.83 3.42
CA VAL A 4 15.96 50.44 3.83
C VAL A 4 17.28 50.04 4.48
N THR A 5 17.25 49.80 5.79
CA THR A 5 18.35 49.17 6.51
C THR A 5 18.37 47.66 6.20
N PRO A 6 19.55 47.04 6.08
CA PRO A 6 19.66 45.59 5.86
C PRO A 6 19.30 44.86 7.16
N SER A 7 18.18 44.14 7.15
CA SER A 7 17.78 43.26 8.25
C SER A 7 18.77 42.09 8.38
N THR A 8 19.30 41.90 9.57
CA THR A 8 20.01 40.70 10.02
C THR A 8 19.21 39.46 9.66
N MET A 9 19.70 38.71 8.67
CA MET A 9 19.20 37.39 8.30
C MET A 9 19.39 36.47 9.51
N SER A 10 18.30 35.96 10.09
CA SER A 10 18.38 35.08 11.25
C SER A 10 19.14 33.80 10.87
N TYR A 11 19.94 33.28 11.80
CA TYR A 11 20.72 32.06 11.60
C TYR A 11 19.83 30.88 11.17
N GLU A 12 18.57 30.87 11.60
CA GLU A 12 17.54 29.90 11.19
C GLU A 12 17.17 30.00 9.71
N ARG A 13 17.05 31.22 9.16
CA ARG A 13 16.74 31.41 7.73
C ARG A 13 17.90 31.00 6.84
N MET A 14 19.12 31.26 7.28
CA MET A 14 20.34 30.81 6.61
C MET A 14 20.46 29.28 6.64
N TYR A 15 19.98 28.62 7.69
CA TYR A 15 19.99 27.17 7.83
C TYR A 15 18.93 26.49 6.96
N ASP A 16 17.72 27.04 6.91
CA ASP A 16 16.64 26.57 6.05
C ASP A 16 17.00 26.76 4.56
N ASP A 17 17.61 27.89 4.20
CA ASP A 17 18.09 28.14 2.84
C ASP A 17 19.28 27.22 2.47
N PHE A 18 20.15 26.87 3.43
CA PHE A 18 21.27 25.94 3.23
C PHE A 18 20.80 24.49 3.03
N ILE A 19 19.76 24.05 3.74
CA ILE A 19 19.08 22.75 3.55
C ILE A 19 18.40 22.71 2.17
N PHE A 20 17.76 23.82 1.75
CA PHE A 20 17.08 23.90 0.46
C PHE A 20 18.06 23.91 -0.73
N LEU A 21 19.21 24.58 -0.59
CA LEU A 21 20.28 24.60 -1.59
C LEU A 21 20.99 23.24 -1.75
N LEU A 22 21.08 22.45 -0.68
CA LEU A 22 21.67 21.12 -0.71
C LEU A 22 20.67 20.01 -1.05
N SER A 23 19.36 20.28 -1.07
CA SER A 23 18.33 19.29 -1.42
C SER A 23 18.63 18.56 -2.74
N PRO A 24 18.98 19.21 -3.87
CA PRO A 24 19.31 18.52 -5.12
C PRO A 24 20.62 17.73 -5.05
N VAL A 25 21.57 18.17 -4.21
CA VAL A 25 22.86 17.50 -4.00
C VAL A 25 22.66 16.26 -3.12
N PHE A 26 21.84 16.35 -2.08
CA PHE A 26 21.38 15.23 -1.25
C PHE A 26 20.63 14.19 -2.08
N ASP A 27 19.73 14.64 -2.94
CA ASP A 27 18.96 13.77 -3.85
C ASP A 27 19.86 13.10 -4.90
N ARG A 28 20.99 13.72 -5.26
CA ARG A 28 21.99 13.16 -6.19
C ARG A 28 22.96 12.20 -5.48
N ILE A 29 23.33 12.50 -4.23
CA ILE A 29 24.16 11.63 -3.38
C ILE A 29 23.39 10.38 -2.94
N ILE A 30 22.12 10.51 -2.54
CA ILE A 30 21.22 9.38 -2.23
C ILE A 30 21.06 8.44 -3.45
N ARG A 31 21.04 9.01 -4.66
CA ARG A 31 21.01 8.23 -5.91
C ARG A 31 22.38 7.69 -6.35
N SER A 32 23.50 8.25 -5.88
CA SER A 32 24.85 7.83 -6.30
C SER A 32 25.50 6.83 -5.35
N THR A 33 25.14 6.82 -4.07
CA THR A 33 25.54 5.76 -3.15
C THR A 33 24.54 4.62 -3.23
N ASN A 34 24.94 3.46 -3.75
CA ASN A 34 24.22 2.18 -3.62
C ASN A 34 24.07 1.71 -2.14
N ALA A 35 24.26 2.60 -1.17
CA ALA A 35 24.07 2.36 0.25
C ALA A 35 22.60 2.60 0.62
N LYS A 36 21.85 1.50 0.66
CA LYS A 36 20.52 1.39 1.26
C LYS A 36 20.55 2.00 2.67
N THR A 37 20.08 3.25 2.81
CA THR A 37 19.85 3.88 4.10
C THR A 37 18.34 3.94 4.27
N GLU A 38 17.79 2.97 5.00
CA GLU A 38 16.36 2.91 5.33
C GLU A 38 16.01 4.09 6.24
N PHE A 39 15.18 5.00 5.73
CA PHE A 39 14.37 5.83 6.61
C PHE A 39 13.37 4.91 7.30
N VAL A 40 13.56 4.66 8.59
CA VAL A 40 12.50 4.14 9.45
C VAL A 40 11.47 5.26 9.59
N ILE A 41 10.57 5.35 8.62
CA ILE A 41 9.22 5.83 8.89
C ILE A 41 8.72 4.86 9.95
N VAL A 42 8.45 5.35 11.15
CA VAL A 42 7.55 4.65 12.06
C VAL A 42 6.20 4.67 11.36
N ALA A 43 6.02 3.74 10.43
CA ALA A 43 4.71 3.34 10.00
C ALA A 43 4.09 2.84 11.29
N GLU A 44 3.13 3.59 11.84
CA GLU A 44 2.07 2.91 12.56
C GLU A 44 1.72 1.70 11.71
N ALA A 45 1.85 0.51 12.28
CA ALA A 45 1.31 -0.68 11.67
C ALA A 45 -0.19 -0.43 11.60
N GLN A 46 -0.63 0.23 10.52
CA GLN A 46 -2.02 0.36 10.17
C GLN A 46 -2.44 -1.10 10.04
N ALA A 47 -3.20 -1.61 11.01
CA ALA A 47 -3.74 -2.95 10.96
C ALA A 47 -4.23 -3.16 9.53
N ALA A 48 -3.70 -4.15 8.83
CA ALA A 48 -4.02 -4.39 7.43
C ALA A 48 -5.55 -4.52 7.35
N ALA A 49 -6.23 -3.50 6.83
CA ALA A 49 -7.68 -3.48 6.85
C ALA A 49 -8.16 -4.53 5.84
N VAL A 50 -8.62 -5.66 6.35
CA VAL A 50 -9.24 -6.73 5.59
C VAL A 50 -10.58 -6.22 5.04
N GLY A 51 -10.82 -6.50 3.76
CA GLY A 51 -12.09 -6.23 3.10
C GLY A 51 -12.80 -7.50 2.71
N VAL A 52 -14.06 -7.37 2.30
CA VAL A 52 -14.86 -8.48 1.78
C VAL A 52 -15.52 -8.11 0.45
N ASN A 53 -15.69 -9.10 -0.40
CA ASN A 53 -16.51 -8.99 -1.60
C ASN A 53 -17.98 -9.13 -1.21
N TYR A 54 -18.83 -8.18 -1.62
CA TYR A 54 -20.28 -8.27 -1.44
C TYR A 54 -20.91 -8.72 -2.76
N GLY A 55 -20.99 -10.05 -2.93
CA GLY A 55 -21.73 -10.66 -4.03
C GLY A 55 -23.23 -10.56 -3.81
N LEU A 56 -23.95 -10.18 -4.87
CA LEU A 56 -25.41 -9.97 -4.84
C LEU A 56 -26.19 -11.09 -5.57
N LEU A 57 -25.48 -12.08 -6.11
CA LEU A 57 -26.07 -13.22 -6.81
C LEU A 57 -26.49 -14.31 -5.81
N GLY A 58 -27.58 -14.06 -5.08
CA GLY A 58 -28.23 -15.03 -4.20
C GLY A 58 -29.70 -14.66 -3.97
N ASP A 59 -30.56 -15.65 -3.78
CA ASP A 59 -32.02 -15.48 -3.65
C ASP A 59 -32.49 -15.35 -2.19
N ASN A 60 -31.57 -15.50 -1.23
CA ASN A 60 -31.85 -15.50 0.20
C ASN A 60 -30.90 -14.60 1.01
N LEU A 61 -30.28 -13.61 0.35
CA LEU A 61 -29.33 -12.70 0.99
C LEU A 61 -30.04 -11.79 2.01
N PRO A 62 -29.37 -11.41 3.12
CA PRO A 62 -29.87 -10.39 4.04
C PRO A 62 -30.07 -9.03 3.34
N SER A 63 -30.82 -8.12 3.97
CA SER A 63 -30.96 -6.76 3.44
C SER A 63 -29.60 -6.03 3.42
N THR A 64 -29.48 -5.01 2.56
CA THR A 64 -28.24 -4.24 2.42
C THR A 64 -27.84 -3.57 3.75
N GLU A 65 -28.80 -3.09 4.53
CA GLU A 65 -28.57 -2.53 5.86
C GLU A 65 -28.07 -3.59 6.85
N GLN A 66 -28.61 -4.82 6.78
CA GLN A 66 -28.14 -5.92 7.62
C GLN A 66 -26.71 -6.31 7.28
N VAL A 67 -26.33 -6.31 5.99
CA VAL A 67 -24.95 -6.59 5.57
C VAL A 67 -24.00 -5.48 6.00
N VAL A 68 -24.37 -4.20 5.85
CA VAL A 68 -23.55 -3.06 6.32
C VAL A 68 -23.39 -3.10 7.85
N ALA A 69 -24.47 -3.37 8.58
CA ALA A 69 -24.42 -3.53 10.04
C ALA A 69 -23.54 -4.72 10.45
N LEU A 70 -23.61 -5.84 9.71
CA LEU A 70 -22.74 -6.99 9.93
C LEU A 70 -21.28 -6.62 9.72
N CYS A 71 -20.95 -5.92 8.63
CA CYS A 71 -19.59 -5.45 8.36
C CYS A 71 -19.06 -4.57 9.51
N ALA A 72 -19.85 -3.59 9.93
CA ALA A 72 -19.51 -2.73 11.06
C ALA A 72 -19.30 -3.52 12.36
N SER A 73 -20.19 -4.47 12.67
CA SER A 73 -20.10 -5.32 13.88
C SER A 73 -18.85 -6.21 13.93
N ARG A 74 -18.26 -6.49 12.76
CA ARG A 74 -17.06 -7.34 12.60
C ARG A 74 -15.79 -6.54 12.36
N GLY A 75 -15.86 -5.20 12.37
CA GLY A 75 -14.72 -4.34 12.06
C GLY A 75 -14.25 -4.41 10.61
N ILE A 76 -15.12 -4.83 9.69
CA ILE A 76 -14.82 -4.87 8.25
C ILE A 76 -14.96 -3.46 7.71
N GLY A 77 -13.81 -2.82 7.44
CA GLY A 77 -13.75 -1.43 6.98
C GLY A 77 -13.70 -1.27 5.46
N ARG A 78 -13.68 -2.36 4.70
CA ARG A 78 -13.55 -2.33 3.22
C ARG A 78 -14.52 -3.29 2.56
N LEU A 79 -15.14 -2.85 1.48
CA LEU A 79 -16.11 -3.61 0.71
C LEU A 79 -15.83 -3.50 -0.78
N ARG A 80 -15.97 -4.60 -1.51
CA ARG A 80 -15.98 -4.60 -2.97
C ARG A 80 -17.37 -4.91 -3.50
N LEU A 81 -17.85 -4.05 -4.39
CA LEU A 81 -19.03 -4.26 -5.22
C LEU A 81 -18.57 -4.49 -6.65
N PHE A 82 -19.05 -5.56 -7.27
CA PHE A 82 -18.67 -5.92 -8.64
C PHE A 82 -19.31 -5.01 -9.70
N HIS A 83 -20.41 -4.37 -9.35
CA HIS A 83 -21.14 -3.42 -10.19
C HIS A 83 -21.86 -2.38 -9.32
N PRO A 84 -22.35 -1.27 -9.90
CA PRO A 84 -23.20 -0.33 -9.18
C PRO A 84 -24.49 -0.99 -8.69
N ASP A 85 -24.84 -0.70 -7.44
CA ASP A 85 -26.11 -1.08 -6.84
C ASP A 85 -26.58 0.05 -5.91
N GLU A 86 -27.69 0.69 -6.27
CA GLU A 86 -28.20 1.87 -5.56
C GLU A 86 -28.61 1.54 -4.12
N ALA A 87 -29.18 0.35 -3.87
CA ALA A 87 -29.61 -0.05 -2.53
C ALA A 87 -28.41 -0.26 -1.60
N VAL A 88 -27.34 -0.88 -2.11
CA VAL A 88 -26.11 -1.07 -1.35
C VAL A 88 -25.40 0.27 -1.11
N LEU A 89 -25.24 1.10 -2.14
CA LEU A 89 -24.62 2.42 -2.00
C LEU A 89 -25.43 3.34 -1.07
N GLY A 90 -26.76 3.22 -1.07
CA GLY A 90 -27.66 3.87 -0.13
C GLY A 90 -27.40 3.45 1.31
N ALA A 91 -27.30 2.14 1.57
CA ALA A 91 -27.02 1.61 2.91
C ALA A 91 -25.61 1.96 3.42
N LEU A 92 -24.65 2.18 2.53
CA LEU A 92 -23.27 2.53 2.88
C LEU A 92 -23.08 4.00 3.27
N ARG A 93 -24.07 4.88 3.05
CA ARG A 93 -23.97 6.30 3.37
C ARG A 93 -23.66 6.52 4.85
N GLY A 94 -22.57 7.23 5.14
CA GLY A 94 -22.15 7.55 6.51
C GLY A 94 -21.58 6.37 7.30
N SER A 95 -21.47 5.17 6.72
CA SER A 95 -20.92 3.98 7.39
C SER A 95 -19.42 4.07 7.68
N GLY A 96 -18.70 4.88 6.91
CA GLY A 96 -17.23 4.95 6.96
C GLY A 96 -16.51 3.78 6.29
N ILE A 97 -17.25 2.78 5.76
CA ILE A 97 -16.69 1.66 5.00
C ILE A 97 -16.18 2.17 3.66
N GLU A 98 -14.96 1.79 3.31
CA GLU A 98 -14.32 2.12 2.04
C GLU A 98 -14.76 1.15 0.94
N VAL A 99 -15.10 1.68 -0.24
CA VAL A 99 -15.75 0.91 -1.31
C VAL A 99 -14.86 0.85 -2.55
N VAL A 100 -14.59 -0.37 -3.03
CA VAL A 100 -14.16 -0.60 -4.42
C VAL A 100 -15.41 -0.86 -5.25
N LEU A 101 -15.69 0.00 -6.23
CA LEU A 101 -16.88 -0.09 -7.07
C LEU A 101 -16.49 -0.51 -8.48
N GLY A 102 -16.94 -1.70 -8.90
CA GLY A 102 -16.74 -2.24 -10.24
C GLY A 102 -17.70 -1.69 -11.28
N THR A 103 -17.30 -1.77 -12.55
CA THR A 103 -18.19 -1.69 -13.71
C THR A 103 -18.64 -3.09 -14.11
N PHE A 104 -19.72 -3.20 -14.88
CA PHE A 104 -19.97 -4.44 -15.62
C PHE A 104 -18.89 -4.63 -16.71
N ASN A 105 -18.57 -5.87 -17.04
CA ASN A 105 -17.60 -6.17 -18.11
C ASN A 105 -18.17 -5.80 -19.49
N GLU A 106 -19.48 -5.90 -19.64
CA GLU A 106 -20.26 -5.59 -20.85
C GLU A 106 -20.31 -4.09 -21.15
N GLU A 107 -20.11 -3.24 -20.15
CA GLU A 107 -20.06 -1.79 -20.30
C GLU A 107 -18.73 -1.30 -20.89
N LEU A 108 -17.65 -2.09 -20.77
CA LEU A 108 -16.30 -1.67 -21.16
C LEU A 108 -16.19 -1.16 -22.60
N PRO A 109 -16.77 -1.81 -23.64
CA PRO A 109 -16.69 -1.30 -25.00
C PRO A 109 -17.30 0.11 -25.15
N GLY A 110 -18.42 0.38 -24.46
CA GLY A 110 -19.07 1.68 -24.46
C GLY A 110 -18.24 2.73 -23.72
N LEU A 111 -17.81 2.40 -22.50
CA LEU A 111 -16.96 3.25 -21.66
C LEU A 111 -15.62 3.59 -22.33
N ALA A 112 -15.08 2.67 -23.12
CA ALA A 112 -13.84 2.85 -23.88
C ALA A 112 -14.01 3.75 -25.10
N SER A 113 -15.13 3.63 -25.80
CA SER A 113 -15.30 4.21 -27.14
C SER A 113 -15.93 5.61 -27.12
N ASP A 114 -16.69 5.95 -26.09
CA ASP A 114 -17.36 7.25 -25.94
C ASP A 114 -17.06 7.86 -24.55
N PRO A 115 -16.27 8.95 -24.47
CA PRO A 115 -16.03 9.66 -23.22
C PRO A 115 -17.33 10.13 -22.53
N SER A 116 -18.37 10.48 -23.29
CA SER A 116 -19.66 10.90 -22.75
C SER A 116 -20.37 9.75 -22.00
N ALA A 117 -20.15 8.50 -22.44
CA ALA A 117 -20.67 7.34 -21.73
C ALA A 117 -20.00 7.19 -20.35
N ALA A 118 -18.70 7.44 -20.23
CA ALA A 118 -18.00 7.44 -18.95
C ALA A 118 -18.44 8.59 -18.04
N GLU A 119 -18.66 9.78 -18.58
CA GLU A 119 -19.23 10.92 -17.83
C GLU A 119 -20.61 10.59 -17.27
N ASN A 120 -21.50 10.03 -18.10
CA ASN A 120 -22.83 9.61 -17.69
C ASN A 120 -22.78 8.50 -16.63
N TRP A 121 -21.87 7.52 -16.78
CA TRP A 121 -21.69 6.45 -15.82
C TRP A 121 -21.24 7.00 -14.45
N VAL A 122 -20.28 7.93 -14.42
CA VAL A 122 -19.82 8.59 -13.18
C VAL A 122 -20.92 9.43 -12.55
N ALA A 123 -21.66 10.19 -13.36
CA ALA A 123 -22.76 11.03 -12.91
C ALA A 123 -23.93 10.21 -12.31
N ALA A 124 -24.19 9.02 -12.84
CA ALA A 124 -25.24 8.13 -12.34
C ALA A 124 -24.79 7.35 -11.10
N ASN A 125 -23.58 6.79 -11.10
CA ASN A 125 -23.18 5.76 -10.14
C ASN A 125 -22.29 6.24 -9.00
N VAL A 126 -21.58 7.36 -9.17
CA VAL A 126 -20.58 7.84 -8.20
C VAL A 126 -20.98 9.18 -7.58
N VAL A 127 -21.29 10.17 -8.41
CA VAL A 127 -21.59 11.55 -7.98
C VAL A 127 -22.70 11.62 -6.90
N PRO A 128 -23.83 10.90 -7.00
CA PRO A 128 -24.91 10.99 -6.01
C PRO A 128 -24.51 10.50 -4.62
N PHE A 129 -23.45 9.70 -4.52
CA PHE A 129 -23.01 9.03 -3.30
C PHE A 129 -21.70 9.59 -2.75
N ALA A 130 -20.88 10.25 -3.58
CA ALA A 130 -19.51 10.68 -3.24
C ALA A 130 -19.39 11.57 -1.99
N GLY A 131 -20.44 12.30 -1.62
CA GLY A 131 -20.48 13.11 -0.39
C GLY A 131 -20.70 12.30 0.90
N SER A 132 -21.06 11.02 0.82
CA SER A 132 -21.47 10.20 1.97
C SER A 132 -20.96 8.75 1.95
N VAL A 133 -20.52 8.25 0.79
CA VAL A 133 -19.88 6.95 0.61
C VAL A 133 -18.40 7.17 0.35
N ARG A 134 -17.55 6.41 1.03
CA ARG A 134 -16.09 6.51 0.87
C ARG A 134 -15.61 5.61 -0.26
N PHE A 135 -15.69 6.10 -1.50
CA PHE A 135 -15.08 5.38 -2.62
C PHE A 135 -13.56 5.37 -2.48
N ARG A 136 -12.99 4.16 -2.50
CA ARG A 136 -11.55 3.93 -2.48
C ARG A 136 -11.00 3.83 -3.90
N TYR A 137 -11.63 3.01 -4.74
CA TYR A 137 -11.26 2.83 -6.14
C TYR A 137 -12.51 2.62 -7.01
N ILE A 138 -12.44 3.02 -8.28
CA ILE A 138 -13.32 2.52 -9.33
C ILE A 138 -12.59 1.42 -10.08
N ASN A 139 -13.22 0.26 -10.25
CA ASN A 139 -12.64 -0.92 -10.89
C ASN A 139 -13.25 -1.15 -12.28
N ALA A 140 -12.51 -0.83 -13.33
CA ALA A 140 -12.94 -1.03 -14.72
C ALA A 140 -12.72 -2.48 -15.14
N GLY A 141 -13.77 -3.28 -15.02
CA GLY A 141 -13.78 -4.71 -15.35
C GLY A 141 -13.20 -5.63 -14.28
N ASN A 142 -13.60 -6.89 -14.35
CA ASN A 142 -13.15 -7.99 -13.51
C ASN A 142 -12.74 -9.20 -14.37
N GLU A 143 -11.47 -9.59 -14.27
CA GLU A 143 -10.89 -10.76 -14.97
C GLU A 143 -11.08 -10.75 -16.50
N VAL A 144 -11.16 -9.55 -17.10
CA VAL A 144 -11.40 -9.39 -18.54
C VAL A 144 -10.21 -9.78 -19.39
N ILE A 145 -8.99 -9.69 -18.85
CA ILE A 145 -7.73 -9.95 -19.57
C ILE A 145 -7.33 -11.41 -19.33
N PRO A 146 -7.01 -12.20 -20.38
CA PRO A 146 -6.78 -11.83 -21.78
C PRO A 146 -7.96 -12.09 -22.76
N GLY A 147 -9.21 -11.99 -22.30
CA GLY A 147 -10.40 -12.24 -23.14
C GLY A 147 -10.68 -11.15 -24.20
N ASP A 148 -11.77 -11.33 -24.95
CA ASP A 148 -12.10 -10.51 -26.14
C ASP A 148 -12.20 -9.00 -25.85
N ASN A 149 -12.64 -8.63 -24.64
CA ASN A 149 -12.79 -7.24 -24.24
C ASN A 149 -11.51 -6.61 -23.66
N ALA A 150 -10.37 -7.33 -23.62
CA ALA A 150 -9.13 -6.84 -23.02
C ALA A 150 -8.66 -5.50 -23.60
N GLY A 151 -8.84 -5.30 -24.92
CA GLY A 151 -8.48 -4.06 -25.60
C GLY A 151 -9.24 -2.82 -25.14
N TYR A 152 -10.41 -2.99 -24.51
CA TYR A 152 -11.25 -1.89 -24.03
C TYR A 152 -10.90 -1.44 -22.59
N VAL A 153 -10.15 -2.24 -21.83
CA VAL A 153 -9.88 -1.95 -20.41
C VAL A 153 -9.13 -0.63 -20.25
N LEU A 154 -8.00 -0.43 -20.92
CA LEU A 154 -7.21 0.79 -20.76
C LEU A 154 -7.94 2.06 -21.23
N PRO A 155 -8.59 2.09 -22.42
CA PRO A 155 -9.39 3.25 -22.81
C PRO A 155 -10.53 3.55 -21.82
N ALA A 156 -11.22 2.52 -21.30
CA ALA A 156 -12.27 2.70 -20.30
C ALA A 156 -11.73 3.29 -18.99
N ILE A 157 -10.59 2.80 -18.49
CA ILE A 157 -9.91 3.36 -17.32
C ILE A 157 -9.64 4.86 -17.54
N ARG A 158 -9.09 5.23 -18.71
CA ARG A 158 -8.76 6.63 -19.03
C ARG A 158 -9.99 7.54 -19.08
N ASN A 159 -11.07 7.08 -19.70
CA ASN A 159 -12.30 7.85 -19.81
C ASN A 159 -12.99 8.02 -18.44
N LEU A 160 -13.04 6.97 -17.62
CA LEU A 160 -13.56 7.04 -16.25
C LEU A 160 -12.73 7.97 -15.36
N ASP A 161 -11.40 7.88 -15.46
CA ASP A 161 -10.46 8.73 -14.71
C ASP A 161 -10.60 10.21 -15.11
N ALA A 162 -10.79 10.49 -16.41
CA ALA A 162 -11.11 11.83 -16.89
C ALA A 162 -12.47 12.34 -16.38
N ALA A 163 -13.51 11.50 -16.44
CA ALA A 163 -14.85 11.83 -15.97
C ALA A 163 -14.90 12.13 -14.46
N LEU A 164 -14.20 11.33 -13.64
CA LEU A 164 -14.08 11.56 -12.20
C LEU A 164 -13.40 12.91 -11.90
N ARG A 165 -12.30 13.23 -12.60
CA ARG A 165 -11.63 14.53 -12.45
C ARG A 165 -12.51 15.69 -12.90
N ALA A 166 -13.25 15.54 -14.00
CA ALA A 166 -14.19 16.55 -14.48
C ALA A 166 -15.33 16.81 -13.48
N ALA A 167 -15.77 15.77 -12.75
CA ALA A 167 -16.71 15.87 -11.64
C ALA A 167 -16.08 16.41 -10.33
N GLY A 168 -14.79 16.74 -10.32
CA GLY A 168 -14.09 17.23 -9.13
C GLY A 168 -13.77 16.15 -8.10
N LEU A 169 -13.84 14.87 -8.48
CA LEU A 169 -13.59 13.72 -7.61
C LEU A 169 -12.17 13.19 -7.78
N GLN A 170 -11.48 12.94 -6.66
CA GLN A 170 -10.12 12.39 -6.63
C GLN A 170 -10.15 10.89 -6.28
N ILE A 171 -10.92 10.10 -7.03
CA ILE A 171 -11.05 8.65 -6.83
C ILE A 171 -10.20 7.95 -7.90
N PRO A 172 -9.17 7.15 -7.53
CA PRO A 172 -8.36 6.43 -8.52
C PRO A 172 -9.16 5.36 -9.26
N VAL A 173 -8.85 5.17 -10.54
CA VAL A 173 -9.40 4.10 -11.38
C VAL A 173 -8.36 3.00 -11.59
N THR A 174 -8.78 1.75 -11.44
CA THR A 174 -7.96 0.55 -11.57
C THR A 174 -8.72 -0.53 -12.36
N THR A 175 -8.17 -1.74 -12.47
CA THR A 175 -8.81 -2.93 -13.01
C THR A 175 -8.40 -4.16 -12.19
N ALA A 176 -9.24 -5.19 -12.19
CA ALA A 176 -9.00 -6.46 -11.51
C ALA A 176 -8.66 -7.55 -12.51
N VAL A 177 -7.54 -8.24 -12.28
CA VAL A 177 -7.07 -9.34 -13.13
C VAL A 177 -6.95 -10.64 -12.35
N ALA A 178 -7.28 -11.76 -13.00
CA ALA A 178 -6.96 -13.08 -12.47
C ALA A 178 -5.47 -13.39 -12.68
N THR A 179 -4.93 -14.36 -11.94
CA THR A 179 -3.57 -14.88 -12.22
C THR A 179 -3.41 -15.55 -13.59
N MET A 180 -4.50 -15.75 -14.34
CA MET A 180 -4.49 -16.23 -15.72
C MET A 180 -3.79 -15.27 -16.71
N VAL A 181 -3.53 -14.02 -16.31
CA VAL A 181 -2.69 -13.11 -17.10
C VAL A 181 -1.22 -13.56 -17.15
N LEU A 182 -0.78 -14.46 -16.27
CA LEU A 182 0.57 -15.03 -16.26
C LEU A 182 0.67 -16.20 -17.24
N GLY A 183 1.73 -16.22 -18.06
CA GLY A 183 2.13 -17.38 -18.85
C GLY A 183 3.23 -18.20 -18.17
N VAL A 184 4.02 -17.55 -17.32
CA VAL A 184 5.01 -18.20 -16.45
C VAL A 184 4.75 -17.73 -15.02
N SER A 185 4.66 -18.67 -14.10
CA SER A 185 4.46 -18.40 -12.66
C SER A 185 5.35 -19.24 -11.76
N TYR A 186 6.15 -20.16 -12.32
CA TYR A 186 7.07 -21.02 -11.57
C TYR A 186 8.48 -21.05 -12.21
N PRO A 187 9.55 -20.87 -11.41
CA PRO A 187 9.49 -20.36 -10.03
C PRO A 187 9.01 -18.88 -10.03
N PRO A 188 8.49 -18.34 -8.92
CA PRO A 188 7.86 -17.01 -8.88
C PRO A 188 8.72 -15.86 -9.44
N SER A 189 10.03 -15.86 -9.20
CA SER A 189 11.00 -14.90 -9.74
C SER A 189 11.04 -14.88 -11.27
N GLN A 190 10.59 -15.96 -11.90
CA GLN A 190 10.47 -16.07 -13.35
C GLN A 190 9.10 -15.64 -13.89
N GLY A 191 8.21 -15.14 -13.03
CA GLY A 191 6.90 -14.61 -13.39
C GLY A 191 6.93 -13.76 -14.65
N ALA A 192 6.01 -14.04 -15.59
CA ALA A 192 5.88 -13.29 -16.84
C ALA A 192 4.44 -13.34 -17.34
N PHE A 193 3.94 -12.23 -17.89
CA PHE A 193 2.65 -12.20 -18.57
C PHE A 193 2.64 -13.16 -19.76
N SER A 194 1.48 -13.78 -19.99
CA SER A 194 1.24 -14.61 -21.17
C SER A 194 1.35 -13.77 -22.45
N GLU A 195 1.61 -14.40 -23.59
CA GLU A 195 1.66 -13.69 -24.87
C GLU A 195 0.36 -12.92 -25.16
N ALA A 196 -0.79 -13.53 -24.83
CA ALA A 196 -2.10 -12.93 -25.00
C ALA A 196 -2.36 -11.73 -24.07
N ALA A 197 -1.78 -11.72 -22.86
CA ALA A 197 -1.98 -10.63 -21.90
C ALA A 197 -0.93 -9.51 -22.03
N ALA A 198 0.30 -9.84 -22.45
CA ALA A 198 1.45 -8.95 -22.35
C ALA A 198 1.26 -7.62 -23.10
N GLY A 199 0.62 -7.66 -24.28
CA GLY A 199 0.36 -6.45 -25.08
C GLY A 199 -0.60 -5.46 -24.42
N VAL A 200 -1.47 -5.93 -23.53
CA VAL A 200 -2.48 -5.11 -22.84
C VAL A 200 -2.03 -4.75 -21.42
N MET A 201 -1.40 -5.67 -20.70
CA MET A 201 -0.98 -5.47 -19.30
C MET A 201 0.12 -4.42 -19.16
N ALA A 202 1.08 -4.38 -20.09
CA ALA A 202 2.15 -3.39 -20.12
C ALA A 202 1.66 -1.94 -20.07
N PRO A 203 0.83 -1.48 -21.04
CA PRO A 203 0.34 -0.10 -21.04
C PRO A 203 -0.65 0.20 -19.90
N ILE A 204 -1.37 -0.82 -19.39
CA ILE A 204 -2.19 -0.67 -18.17
C ILE A 204 -1.30 -0.38 -16.96
N ALA A 205 -0.29 -1.20 -16.71
CA ALA A 205 0.62 -1.02 -15.58
C ALA A 205 1.33 0.34 -15.63
N ALA A 206 1.76 0.77 -16.81
CA ALA A 206 2.34 2.10 -17.01
C ALA A 206 1.37 3.24 -16.64
N PHE A 207 0.10 3.12 -17.05
CA PHE A 207 -0.94 4.10 -16.71
C PHE A 207 -1.25 4.13 -15.22
N LEU A 208 -1.46 2.96 -14.59
CA LEU A 208 -1.75 2.84 -13.16
C LEU A 208 -0.60 3.43 -12.32
N ARG A 209 0.66 3.19 -12.72
CA ARG A 209 1.82 3.85 -12.11
C ARG A 209 1.75 5.37 -12.24
N SER A 210 1.39 5.91 -13.41
CA SER A 210 1.32 7.37 -13.60
C SER A 210 0.22 8.05 -12.79
N THR A 211 -0.85 7.32 -12.45
CA THR A 211 -1.96 7.82 -11.63
C THR A 211 -1.85 7.42 -10.16
N SER A 212 -0.78 6.69 -9.78
CA SER A 212 -0.61 6.11 -8.44
C SER A 212 -1.78 5.20 -8.02
N ALA A 213 -2.47 4.60 -8.99
CA ALA A 213 -3.51 3.60 -8.76
C ALA A 213 -2.88 2.21 -8.60
N PRO A 214 -3.43 1.34 -7.73
CA PRO A 214 -2.98 -0.05 -7.65
C PRO A 214 -3.40 -0.86 -8.88
N LEU A 215 -2.86 -2.06 -9.05
CA LEU A 215 -3.49 -3.14 -9.82
C LEU A 215 -4.22 -4.07 -8.84
N LEU A 216 -5.47 -4.44 -9.12
CA LEU A 216 -6.17 -5.43 -8.30
C LEU A 216 -5.91 -6.82 -8.88
N VAL A 217 -5.60 -7.79 -8.02
CA VAL A 217 -5.29 -9.16 -8.45
C VAL A 217 -6.14 -10.15 -7.67
N ASN A 218 -6.91 -10.95 -8.40
CA ASN A 218 -7.66 -12.05 -7.85
C ASN A 218 -6.74 -13.27 -7.76
N ALA A 219 -6.33 -13.62 -6.54
CA ALA A 219 -5.40 -14.72 -6.27
C ALA A 219 -6.10 -15.86 -5.54
N TYR A 220 -6.03 -17.05 -6.13
CA TYR A 220 -6.79 -18.23 -5.73
C TYR A 220 -5.92 -19.48 -5.57
N PRO A 221 -5.27 -19.69 -4.42
CA PRO A 221 -4.54 -20.94 -4.15
C PRO A 221 -5.40 -22.19 -4.36
N TYR A 222 -6.70 -22.08 -4.06
CA TYR A 222 -7.67 -23.17 -4.22
C TYR A 222 -7.68 -23.78 -5.62
N PHE A 223 -7.67 -22.99 -6.70
CA PHE A 223 -7.79 -23.54 -8.06
C PHE A 223 -6.57 -24.36 -8.50
N SER A 224 -5.37 -24.03 -8.00
CA SER A 224 -4.19 -24.87 -8.22
C SER A 224 -4.24 -26.14 -7.38
N TYR A 225 -4.71 -26.05 -6.13
CA TYR A 225 -4.92 -27.23 -5.30
C TYR A 225 -5.97 -28.19 -5.90
N ALA A 226 -7.13 -27.68 -6.30
CA ALA A 226 -8.23 -28.47 -6.86
C ALA A 226 -7.85 -29.21 -8.16
N ARG A 227 -6.87 -28.68 -8.90
CA ARG A 227 -6.29 -29.32 -10.10
C ARG A 227 -5.12 -30.26 -9.79
N ASN A 228 -4.84 -30.52 -8.50
CA ASN A 228 -3.73 -31.32 -7.99
C ASN A 228 -2.34 -30.82 -8.43
N GLU A 229 -2.19 -29.51 -8.64
CA GLU A 229 -0.91 -28.89 -9.03
C GLU A 229 -0.03 -28.60 -7.79
N VAL A 230 -0.65 -28.46 -6.62
CA VAL A 230 0.03 -28.15 -5.36
C VAL A 230 -0.54 -28.97 -4.19
N ALA A 231 0.26 -29.12 -3.13
CA ALA A 231 -0.19 -29.74 -1.88
C ALA A 231 -1.20 -28.85 -1.14
N LEU A 232 -2.15 -29.49 -0.44
CA LEU A 232 -3.16 -28.79 0.35
C LEU A 232 -2.53 -27.87 1.40
N ASP A 233 -1.53 -28.36 2.13
CA ASP A 233 -0.88 -27.58 3.20
C ASP A 233 -0.22 -26.30 2.67
N TYR A 234 0.35 -26.36 1.47
CA TYR A 234 0.94 -25.20 0.80
C TYR A 234 -0.13 -24.17 0.39
N ALA A 235 -1.32 -24.62 -0.03
CA ALA A 235 -2.44 -23.74 -0.33
C ALA A 235 -3.13 -23.14 0.92
N LEU A 236 -3.05 -23.83 2.06
CA LEU A 236 -3.68 -23.44 3.33
C LEU A 236 -2.78 -22.68 4.30
N PHE A 237 -1.61 -22.19 3.86
CA PHE A 237 -0.63 -21.50 4.72
C PHE A 237 -0.11 -22.36 5.89
N LYS A 238 -0.09 -23.69 5.74
CA LYS A 238 0.41 -24.59 6.78
C LYS A 238 1.89 -24.86 6.56
N ALA A 239 2.69 -24.57 7.57
CA ALA A 239 4.16 -24.73 7.59
C ALA A 239 4.68 -26.18 7.36
N ALA A 240 3.78 -27.17 7.24
CA ALA A 240 4.12 -28.55 6.89
C ALA A 240 4.23 -28.78 5.36
N GLY A 241 3.79 -27.81 4.53
CA GLY A 241 4.01 -27.86 3.09
C GLY A 241 5.50 -27.81 2.76
N ALA A 242 5.96 -28.63 1.81
CA ALA A 242 7.31 -28.48 1.27
C ALA A 242 7.42 -27.09 0.62
N PRO A 243 8.24 -26.16 1.16
CA PRO A 243 8.28 -24.80 0.66
C PRO A 243 8.90 -24.75 -0.74
N VAL A 244 8.48 -23.77 -1.54
CA VAL A 244 9.12 -23.49 -2.83
C VAL A 244 10.35 -22.62 -2.56
N ILE A 245 11.52 -23.13 -2.94
CA ILE A 245 12.79 -22.39 -2.87
C ILE A 245 13.09 -21.82 -4.25
N ASP A 246 13.22 -20.50 -4.32
CA ASP A 246 13.45 -19.74 -5.54
C ASP A 246 14.64 -18.78 -5.34
N GLY A 247 15.83 -19.27 -5.64
CA GLY A 247 17.07 -18.58 -5.31
C GLY A 247 17.22 -18.41 -3.79
N THR A 248 17.15 -17.17 -3.31
CA THR A 248 17.22 -16.83 -1.87
C THR A 248 15.85 -16.68 -1.22
N LEU A 249 14.76 -16.72 -2.01
CA LEU A 249 13.40 -16.60 -1.51
C LEU A 249 12.83 -17.97 -1.16
N VAL A 250 12.08 -18.02 -0.07
CA VAL A 250 11.39 -19.22 0.41
C VAL A 250 9.93 -18.87 0.53
N TYR A 251 9.09 -19.59 -0.21
CA TYR A 251 7.64 -19.46 -0.14
C TYR A 251 7.10 -20.63 0.65
N ASP A 252 6.56 -20.35 1.84
CA ASP A 252 5.93 -21.36 2.71
C ASP A 252 4.45 -21.56 2.37
N ASN A 253 3.88 -20.73 1.49
CA ASN A 253 2.52 -20.83 1.01
C ASN A 253 2.38 -20.41 -0.45
N LEU A 254 1.35 -20.94 -1.12
CA LEU A 254 1.10 -20.67 -2.54
C LEU A 254 0.68 -19.22 -2.80
N PHE A 255 -0.01 -18.57 -1.86
CA PHE A 255 -0.49 -17.21 -2.05
C PHE A 255 0.68 -16.24 -2.27
N ASP A 256 1.71 -16.28 -1.41
CA ASP A 256 2.91 -15.45 -1.54
C ASP A 256 3.65 -15.75 -2.85
N ALA A 257 3.71 -17.01 -3.27
CA ALA A 257 4.30 -17.37 -4.55
C ALA A 257 3.51 -16.82 -5.77
N MET A 258 2.18 -16.84 -5.72
CA MET A 258 1.32 -16.26 -6.76
C MET A 258 1.47 -14.73 -6.80
N VAL A 259 1.54 -14.10 -5.62
CA VAL A 259 1.75 -12.66 -5.43
C VAL A 259 3.05 -12.22 -6.11
N ASP A 260 4.16 -12.86 -5.75
CA ASP A 260 5.48 -12.49 -6.26
C ASP A 260 5.65 -12.82 -7.75
N ALA A 261 4.96 -13.84 -8.27
CA ALA A 261 4.94 -14.10 -9.71
C ALA A 261 4.33 -12.95 -10.52
N VAL A 262 3.31 -12.26 -9.98
CA VAL A 262 2.74 -11.07 -10.62
C VAL A 262 3.71 -9.89 -10.52
N TYR A 263 4.34 -9.68 -9.37
CA TYR A 263 5.38 -8.66 -9.22
C TYR A 263 6.54 -8.86 -10.19
N ALA A 264 7.06 -10.09 -10.31
CA ALA A 264 8.11 -10.42 -11.27
C ALA A 264 7.70 -10.13 -12.73
N ALA A 265 6.45 -10.43 -13.09
CA ALA A 265 5.92 -10.13 -14.42
C ALA A 265 5.86 -8.62 -14.71
N LEU A 266 5.42 -7.83 -13.73
CA LEU A 266 5.36 -6.35 -13.82
C LEU A 266 6.77 -5.74 -13.90
N GLU A 267 7.70 -6.20 -13.07
CA GLU A 267 9.08 -5.72 -13.05
C GLU A 267 9.80 -5.99 -14.38
N LYS A 268 9.66 -7.20 -14.94
CA LYS A 268 10.30 -7.60 -16.20
C LYS A 268 9.86 -6.78 -17.41
N LYS A 269 8.59 -6.39 -17.48
CA LYS A 269 8.05 -5.68 -18.65
C LYS A 269 8.16 -4.17 -18.55
N GLU A 270 7.95 -3.61 -17.36
CA GLU A 270 7.77 -2.15 -17.21
C GLU A 270 8.78 -1.47 -16.28
N GLY A 271 9.69 -2.24 -15.66
CA GLY A 271 10.55 -1.74 -14.59
C GLY A 271 9.74 -1.16 -13.42
N VAL A 272 8.48 -1.58 -13.28
CA VAL A 272 7.54 -1.08 -12.27
C VAL A 272 7.84 -1.79 -10.97
N ARG A 273 8.52 -1.09 -10.05
CA ARG A 273 8.88 -1.59 -8.72
C ARG A 273 7.90 -1.20 -7.62
N ASP A 274 6.88 -0.40 -7.95
CA ASP A 274 6.06 0.31 -6.95
C ASP A 274 4.54 0.27 -7.24
N LEU A 275 4.07 -0.65 -8.08
CA LEU A 275 2.63 -0.82 -8.26
C LEU A 275 2.08 -1.55 -7.04
N LEU A 276 1.29 -0.85 -6.24
CA LEU A 276 0.56 -1.47 -5.14
C LEU A 276 -0.34 -2.54 -5.73
N ILE A 277 -0.13 -3.80 -5.36
CA ILE A 277 -1.07 -4.87 -5.70
C ILE A 277 -2.03 -5.01 -4.53
N VAL A 278 -3.32 -4.82 -4.79
CA VAL A 278 -4.36 -5.13 -3.81
C VAL A 278 -4.92 -6.48 -4.17
N TYR A 279 -4.73 -7.45 -3.28
CA TYR A 279 -5.21 -8.79 -3.48
C TYR A 279 -6.68 -8.88 -3.10
N GLU A 280 -7.47 -9.32 -4.06
CA GLU A 280 -8.87 -9.64 -3.87
C GLU A 280 -8.92 -11.14 -3.64
N GLY A 281 -8.87 -11.50 -2.35
CA GLY A 281 -8.99 -12.88 -1.92
C GLY A 281 -10.42 -13.36 -2.10
N GLU A 282 -10.87 -13.52 -3.34
CA GLU A 282 -12.14 -14.17 -3.65
C GLU A 282 -12.11 -15.67 -3.28
N SER A 283 -10.95 -16.25 -2.94
CA SER A 283 -10.87 -17.54 -2.23
C SER A 283 -9.69 -17.75 -1.27
N ILE A 284 -9.26 -16.71 -0.53
CA ILE A 284 -8.56 -16.99 0.76
C ILE A 284 -9.57 -17.58 1.76
N GLY A 285 -10.85 -17.24 1.60
CA GLY A 285 -11.94 -18.12 1.98
C GLY A 285 -11.91 -19.33 1.07
N CYS A 286 -11.29 -20.42 1.52
CA CYS A 286 -11.56 -21.74 0.97
C CYS A 286 -13.07 -21.80 0.71
N LEU A 287 -13.51 -22.09 -0.52
CA LEU A 287 -14.92 -22.43 -0.75
C LEU A 287 -15.26 -23.44 0.34
N ALA A 288 -16.21 -23.10 1.21
CA ALA A 288 -16.71 -24.01 2.21
C ALA A 288 -17.52 -25.08 1.46
N MET A 289 -16.84 -25.94 0.71
CA MET A 289 -17.41 -27.11 0.11
C MET A 289 -17.50 -28.14 1.24
N GLU A 290 -18.73 -28.51 1.56
CA GLU A 290 -19.03 -29.67 2.39
C GLU A 290 -18.40 -30.89 1.70
N ASP A 291 -17.53 -31.61 2.41
CA ASP A 291 -17.03 -32.89 1.88
C ASP A 291 -18.22 -33.87 1.76
N ALA A 292 -18.08 -34.94 0.97
CA ALA A 292 -19.13 -35.95 0.79
C ALA A 292 -19.54 -36.70 2.09
N ARG A 293 -19.01 -36.29 3.25
CA ARG A 293 -19.29 -36.81 4.59
C ARG A 293 -19.83 -35.74 5.56
N GLY A 294 -20.17 -34.54 5.08
CA GLY A 294 -20.81 -33.49 5.89
C GLY A 294 -19.84 -32.67 6.77
N GLY A 295 -18.54 -32.67 6.47
CA GLY A 295 -17.53 -31.93 7.23
C GLY A 295 -17.22 -30.55 6.64
N TRP A 296 -17.26 -29.50 7.47
CA TRP A 296 -16.81 -28.15 7.11
C TRP A 296 -15.27 -28.07 7.08
N LEU A 297 -14.68 -27.65 5.95
CA LEU A 297 -13.22 -27.51 5.78
C LEU A 297 -12.62 -26.30 6.53
N ALA A 298 -13.44 -25.32 6.91
CA ALA A 298 -13.01 -24.21 7.77
C ALA A 298 -13.28 -24.58 9.23
N ASP A 299 -12.30 -25.18 9.91
CA ASP A 299 -12.36 -25.23 11.36
C ASP A 299 -12.29 -23.79 11.92
N LYS A 300 -12.82 -23.58 13.13
CA LYS A 300 -12.76 -22.28 13.82
C LYS A 300 -11.33 -21.81 14.11
N GLN A 301 -10.32 -22.64 13.84
CA GLN A 301 -8.90 -22.40 14.07
C GLN A 301 -8.28 -21.71 12.85
N GLY A 302 -8.61 -22.10 11.62
CA GLY A 302 -8.14 -21.47 10.38
C GLY A 302 -8.56 -20.00 10.25
N LEU A 303 -9.80 -19.66 10.63
CA LEU A 303 -10.26 -18.25 10.67
C LEU A 303 -9.59 -17.45 11.80
N ARG A 304 -9.23 -18.09 12.93
CA ARG A 304 -8.47 -17.47 14.02
C ARG A 304 -6.99 -17.30 13.66
N GLU A 305 -6.43 -18.21 12.87
CA GLU A 305 -5.08 -18.11 12.33
C GLU A 305 -4.98 -17.00 11.30
N ILE A 306 -5.96 -16.84 10.39
CA ILE A 306 -6.06 -15.67 9.49
C ILE A 306 -6.16 -14.35 10.27
N HIS A 307 -6.94 -14.30 11.36
CA HIS A 307 -6.98 -13.13 12.25
C HIS A 307 -5.64 -12.86 12.96
N ASN A 308 -4.85 -13.90 13.24
CA ASN A 308 -3.52 -13.81 13.87
C ASN A 308 -2.37 -13.61 12.86
N LEU A 309 -2.61 -13.85 11.57
CA LEU A 309 -1.70 -13.58 10.44
C LEU A 309 -1.62 -12.08 10.09
N ASN A 310 -2.35 -11.22 10.82
CA ASN A 310 -2.15 -9.76 10.87
C ASN A 310 -0.76 -9.31 11.33
N LYS A 311 0.18 -10.24 11.55
CA LYS A 311 1.63 -9.98 11.56
C LYS A 311 2.18 -10.20 10.15
N PHE A 312 1.80 -9.33 9.21
CA PHE A 312 2.46 -9.27 7.92
C PHE A 312 3.96 -9.08 8.14
N HIS A 313 4.76 -10.06 7.73
CA HIS A 313 6.18 -9.84 7.48
C HIS A 313 6.26 -9.04 6.18
N VAL A 314 6.32 -7.72 6.32
CA VAL A 314 6.95 -6.87 5.30
C VAL A 314 8.31 -7.48 5.02
N ARG A 315 8.60 -7.74 3.74
CA ARG A 315 9.92 -8.09 3.15
C ARG A 315 11.04 -8.02 4.19
N ARG A 316 11.32 -9.14 4.86
CA ARG A 316 12.62 -9.31 5.54
C ARG A 316 13.51 -9.97 4.52
N ASP A 317 14.23 -9.13 3.77
CA ASP A 317 15.44 -9.57 3.10
C ASP A 317 16.26 -10.40 4.12
N PRO A 318 16.65 -11.65 3.82
CA PRO A 318 17.60 -12.37 4.65
C PRO A 318 18.97 -11.75 4.37
N TYR A 319 19.23 -10.57 4.91
CA TYR A 319 20.60 -10.08 5.00
C TYR A 319 21.31 -10.96 6.01
N SER A 320 22.24 -11.77 5.49
CA SER A 320 23.33 -12.34 6.26
C SER A 320 23.88 -11.27 7.19
N PHE A 321 24.02 -11.58 8.47
CA PHE A 321 24.63 -10.74 9.50
C PHE A 321 26.15 -10.62 9.32
N ALA A 322 26.61 -10.49 8.07
CA ALA A 322 27.99 -10.35 7.70
C ALA A 322 28.28 -8.86 7.44
N GLY A 323 28.64 -8.15 8.51
CA GLY A 323 29.34 -6.87 8.41
C GLY A 323 28.52 -5.61 8.65
N MET A 324 27.72 -5.51 9.71
CA MET A 324 27.43 -4.18 10.27
C MET A 324 28.69 -3.67 10.97
N GLY A 325 29.51 -2.90 10.25
CA GLY A 325 30.65 -2.22 10.84
C GLY A 325 30.20 -1.19 11.89
N LEU A 326 31.06 -0.90 12.87
CA LEU A 326 30.87 0.18 13.85
C LEU A 326 30.46 1.51 13.19
N TRP A 327 30.90 1.73 11.96
CA TRP A 327 30.58 2.89 11.13
C TRP A 327 29.08 3.05 10.84
N THR A 328 28.37 1.98 10.47
CA THR A 328 26.92 2.03 10.21
C THR A 328 26.13 2.37 11.46
N LEU A 329 26.57 1.87 12.62
CA LEU A 329 25.95 2.17 13.91
C LEU A 329 26.15 3.64 14.30
N LEU A 330 27.33 4.21 14.04
CA LEU A 330 27.62 5.62 14.28
C LEU A 330 26.79 6.54 13.36
N GLU A 331 26.58 6.15 12.10
CA GLU A 331 25.72 6.90 11.17
C GLU A 331 24.24 6.88 11.59
N GLY A 332 23.71 5.72 11.97
CA GLY A 332 22.35 5.60 12.47
C GLY A 332 22.14 6.45 13.73
N PHE A 333 23.12 6.47 14.63
CA PHE A 333 23.09 7.32 15.82
C PHE A 333 23.12 8.82 15.46
N LEU A 334 23.96 9.24 14.51
CA LEU A 334 24.03 10.63 14.05
C LEU A 334 22.70 11.09 13.44
N LEU A 335 22.07 10.27 12.62
CA LEU A 335 20.75 10.55 12.02
C LEU A 335 19.65 10.67 13.08
N LEU A 336 19.64 9.78 14.08
CA LEU A 336 18.70 9.84 15.18
C LEU A 336 18.85 11.16 15.97
N VAL A 337 20.08 11.55 16.29
CA VAL A 337 20.34 12.80 17.04
C VAL A 337 19.99 14.04 16.19
N ASN A 338 20.21 14.01 14.87
CA ASN A 338 19.75 15.06 13.96
C ASN A 338 18.23 15.21 13.95
N ALA A 339 17.48 14.10 13.90
CA ALA A 339 16.02 14.11 13.92
C ALA A 339 15.49 14.71 15.24
N LEU A 340 16.11 14.34 16.37
CA LEU A 340 15.77 14.89 17.68
C LEU A 340 16.10 16.38 17.80
N ALA A 341 17.21 16.82 17.19
CA ALA A 341 17.61 18.21 17.20
C ALA A 341 16.68 19.11 16.35
N ILE A 342 16.06 18.59 15.28
CA ILE A 342 15.17 19.34 14.37
C ILE A 342 13.75 19.49 14.93
N LEU A 343 13.32 18.63 15.88
CA LEU A 343 12.00 18.72 16.50
C LEU A 343 11.78 20.11 17.12
N ASN A 344 10.84 20.86 16.53
CA ASN A 344 10.48 22.19 17.00
C ASN A 344 9.52 22.09 18.19
N GLU A 345 9.92 22.67 19.33
CA GLU A 345 9.16 22.58 20.57
C GLU A 345 7.78 23.24 20.43
N ASP A 346 7.74 24.47 19.95
CA ASP A 346 6.50 25.27 19.86
C ASP A 346 5.49 24.68 18.86
N ARG A 347 5.98 24.09 17.78
CA ARG A 347 5.13 23.58 16.68
C ARG A 347 4.68 22.13 16.89
N PHE A 348 5.50 21.27 17.51
CA PHE A 348 5.23 19.84 17.56
C PHE A 348 5.10 19.28 18.98
N LEU A 349 5.89 19.78 19.93
CA LEU A 349 5.95 19.23 21.29
C LEU A 349 4.94 19.92 22.22
N ALA A 350 4.89 21.25 22.21
CA ALA A 350 3.99 22.05 23.06
C ALA A 350 2.50 21.73 22.85
N PRO A 351 1.96 21.58 21.61
CA PRO A 351 0.55 21.23 21.41
C PRO A 351 0.14 19.86 21.95
N ARG A 352 1.12 18.97 22.20
CA ARG A 352 0.89 17.62 22.74
C ARG A 352 1.12 17.54 24.25
N GLY A 353 1.45 18.65 24.90
CA GLY A 353 1.85 18.68 26.31
C GLY A 353 3.24 18.11 26.55
N TRP A 354 4.16 18.28 25.60
CA TRP A 354 5.56 17.84 25.71
C TRP A 354 6.51 19.05 25.76
N SER A 355 6.04 20.17 26.30
CA SER A 355 6.89 21.34 26.51
C SER A 355 7.72 21.19 27.79
N PHE A 356 8.95 21.70 27.74
CA PHE A 356 9.85 21.76 28.89
C PHE A 356 9.22 22.52 30.07
N ASN A 357 8.40 23.54 29.79
CA ASN A 357 7.72 24.36 30.80
C ASN A 357 6.74 23.56 31.66
N GLU A 358 6.16 22.47 31.16
CA GLU A 358 5.20 21.63 31.89
C GLU A 358 5.86 20.67 32.91
N VAL A 359 7.18 20.48 32.81
CA VAL A 359 7.97 19.49 33.55
C VAL A 359 8.80 20.09 34.69
N THR A 360 8.84 21.42 34.84
CA THR A 360 9.72 22.17 35.77
C THR A 360 9.50 21.95 37.28
N GLY A 361 8.62 21.02 37.69
CA GLY A 361 8.50 20.59 39.09
C GLY A 361 9.47 19.44 39.42
N GLY A 362 10.29 19.58 40.47
CA GLY A 362 11.35 18.61 40.81
C GLY A 362 10.93 17.14 40.97
N ALA A 363 9.65 16.85 41.22
CA ALA A 363 9.10 15.48 41.20
C ALA A 363 8.79 14.96 39.79
N ARG A 364 8.43 15.82 38.83
CA ARG A 364 8.11 15.47 37.44
C ARG A 364 9.34 15.22 36.58
N VAL A 365 10.47 15.87 36.90
CA VAL A 365 11.78 15.65 36.25
C VAL A 365 12.29 14.22 36.43
N LYS A 366 11.96 13.55 37.55
CA LYS A 366 12.35 12.15 37.81
C LYS A 366 11.46 11.11 37.11
N SER A 367 10.37 11.53 36.47
CA SER A 367 9.53 10.62 35.68
C SER A 367 10.21 10.28 34.35
N LEU A 368 9.96 9.08 33.80
CA LEU A 368 10.44 8.68 32.47
C LEU A 368 10.10 9.73 31.40
N ARG A 369 8.89 10.32 31.48
CA ARG A 369 8.44 11.39 30.60
C ARG A 369 9.30 12.66 30.74
N GLY A 370 9.64 13.04 31.97
CA GLY A 370 10.50 14.19 32.23
C GLY A 370 11.94 14.00 31.76
N GLN A 371 12.48 12.79 31.91
CA GLN A 371 13.80 12.42 31.38
C GLN A 371 13.84 12.46 29.85
N LEU A 372 12.79 11.98 29.17
CA LEU A 372 12.68 12.03 27.71
C LEU A 372 12.56 13.46 27.19
N ILE A 373 11.76 14.31 27.83
CA ILE A 373 11.63 15.73 27.47
C ILE A 373 12.96 16.46 27.71
N GLY A 374 13.65 16.18 28.82
CA GLY A 374 14.98 16.72 29.10
C GLY A 374 16.04 16.29 28.08
N LEU A 375 15.98 15.04 27.60
CA LEU A 375 16.88 14.53 26.56
C LEU A 375 16.63 15.23 25.22
N ILE A 376 15.37 15.36 24.79
CA ILE A 376 15.01 16.07 23.54
C ILE A 376 15.51 17.51 23.60
N TYR A 377 15.28 18.19 24.73
CA TYR A 377 15.74 19.57 24.92
C TYR A 377 17.28 19.67 24.90
N ALA A 378 17.99 18.76 25.58
CA ALA A 378 19.45 18.71 25.55
C ALA A 378 20.00 18.47 24.13
N THR A 379 19.33 17.65 23.32
CA THR A 379 19.76 17.39 21.93
C THR A 379 19.60 18.60 21.01
N GLN A 380 18.71 19.55 21.29
CA GLN A 380 18.60 20.79 20.52
C GLN A 380 19.84 21.69 20.66
N TYR A 381 20.55 21.64 21.80
CA TYR A 381 21.83 22.34 21.96
C TYR A 381 22.98 21.73 21.16
N LEU A 382 22.81 20.49 20.66
CA LEU A 382 23.81 19.83 19.83
C LEU A 382 23.72 20.24 18.35
N ARG A 383 22.78 21.09 17.94
CA ARG A 383 22.60 21.52 16.54
C ARG A 383 23.90 21.99 15.88
N VAL A 384 24.65 22.88 16.51
CA VAL A 384 25.91 23.42 15.93
C VAL A 384 26.99 22.34 15.83
N PRO A 385 27.29 21.56 16.89
CA PRO A 385 28.17 20.39 16.79
C PRO A 385 27.74 19.37 15.73
N LEU A 386 26.43 19.12 15.58
CA LEU A 386 25.89 18.18 14.60
C LEU A 386 26.12 18.63 13.17
N ILE A 387 26.01 19.93 12.88
CA ILE A 387 26.36 20.48 11.55
C ILE A 387 27.80 20.14 11.19
N VAL A 388 28.73 20.32 12.14
CA VAL A 388 30.15 20.01 11.95
C VAL A 388 30.35 18.52 11.73
N LEU A 389 29.73 17.67 12.56
CA LEU A 389 29.81 16.22 12.42
C LEU A 389 29.23 15.72 11.10
N ASN A 390 28.04 16.20 10.69
CA ASN A 390 27.45 15.87 9.41
C ASN A 390 28.34 16.31 8.24
N THR A 391 28.95 17.50 8.32
CA THR A 391 29.87 18.00 7.29
C THR A 391 31.10 17.09 7.18
N ILE A 392 31.69 16.68 8.31
CA ILE A 392 32.82 15.74 8.33
C ILE A 392 32.41 14.39 7.76
N THR A 393 31.26 13.84 8.15
CA THR A 393 30.76 12.56 7.63
C THR A 393 30.54 12.62 6.12
N ILE A 394 29.99 13.72 5.60
CA ILE A 394 29.82 13.93 4.15
C ILE A 394 31.19 13.96 3.45
N LEU A 395 32.16 14.69 3.99
CA LEU A 395 33.52 14.74 3.42
C LEU A 395 34.21 13.38 3.43
N VAL A 396 34.07 12.61 4.51
CA VAL A 396 34.61 11.25 4.60
C VAL A 396 33.97 10.35 3.56
N LYS A 397 32.63 10.37 3.41
CA LYS A 397 31.91 9.58 2.41
C LYS A 397 32.31 9.92 0.97
N LEU A 398 32.50 11.21 0.67
CA LEU A 398 32.94 11.66 -0.64
C LEU A 398 34.35 11.15 -1.00
N VAL A 399 35.20 10.94 0.00
CA VAL A 399 36.58 10.45 -0.19
C VAL A 399 36.65 8.93 -0.18
N SER A 400 35.80 8.25 0.61
CA SER A 400 35.84 6.79 0.80
C SER A 400 35.10 6.00 -0.28
N GLY A 401 34.25 6.63 -1.09
CA GLY A 401 33.44 5.97 -2.13
C GLY A 401 32.09 5.49 -1.61
#